data_AF-A0A1G8IP19-F1
#
_entry.id   AF-A0A1G8IP19-F1
#
_cell.length_a   1.000
_cell.length_b   1.000
_cell.length_c   1.000
_cell.angle_alpha   90.00
_cell.angle_beta   90.00
_cell.angle_gamma   90.00
#
_symmetry.space_group_name_H-M   'P 1'
#
loop_
_entity.id
_entity.type
_entity.pdbx_description
1 polymer ?
#
loop_
_entity_poly.entity_id
_entity_poly.type
_entity_poly.pdbx_seq_one_letter_code
_entity_poly.pdbx_strand_id
1 'polypeptide(L)'
;MHRLAYSFGWDGSEVVPPGSSLIEVDLIEQPDGTLLRLTHTGLPNAEQCAGHAEGWAHYLGRLAEVAAGREPGPDPWHGRD
;
A
#
# COMPACT_ATOMS: atom_id res chain seq x y z
N MET A 1 14.57 -11.73 -6.42
CA MET A 1 13.68 -10.55 -6.35
C MET A 1 12.38 -10.89 -7.05
N HIS A 2 11.27 -10.74 -6.34
CA HIS A 2 9.93 -10.90 -6.88
C HIS A 2 9.27 -9.52 -6.94
N ARG A 3 8.47 -9.28 -7.98
CA ARG A 3 7.79 -8.00 -8.17
C ARG A 3 6.35 -8.23 -8.61
N LEU A 4 5.46 -7.44 -8.04
CA LEU A 4 4.08 -7.29 -8.45
C LEU A 4 3.87 -5.81 -8.84
N ALA A 5 3.18 -5.58 -9.94
CA ALA A 5 2.78 -4.24 -10.36
C ALA A 5 1.35 -4.28 -10.89
N TYR A 6 0.53 -3.34 -10.45
CA TYR A 6 -0.86 -3.20 -10.88
C TYR A 6 -1.29 -1.75 -10.76
N SER A 7 -2.20 -1.34 -11.63
CA SER A 7 -2.77 -0.01 -11.55
C SER A 7 -3.73 0.11 -10.38
N PHE A 8 -3.88 1.34 -9.89
CA PHE A 8 -4.73 1.67 -8.76
C PHE A 8 -5.60 2.88 -9.07
N GLY A 9 -6.75 2.91 -8.41
CA GLY A 9 -7.69 4.00 -8.37
C GLY A 9 -8.99 3.53 -7.75
N TRP A 10 -9.79 4.48 -7.29
CA TRP A 10 -11.06 4.21 -6.62
C TRP A 10 -12.22 4.28 -7.61
N ASP A 11 -13.08 3.27 -7.61
CA ASP A 11 -14.28 3.29 -8.45
C ASP A 11 -15.13 4.53 -8.16
N GLY A 12 -15.46 5.28 -9.21
CA GLY A 12 -16.24 6.53 -9.11
C GLY A 12 -15.46 7.77 -8.68
N SER A 13 -14.15 7.67 -8.40
CA SER A 13 -13.33 8.84 -8.10
C SER A 13 -12.95 9.61 -9.36
N GLU A 14 -13.22 10.91 -9.39
CA GLU A 14 -12.72 11.80 -10.44
C GLU A 14 -11.24 12.19 -10.21
N VAL A 15 -10.77 12.10 -8.96
CA VAL A 15 -9.43 12.56 -8.56
C VAL A 15 -8.38 11.47 -8.77
N VAL A 16 -8.69 10.22 -8.39
CA VAL A 16 -7.83 9.05 -8.61
C VAL A 16 -8.67 7.92 -9.21
N PRO A 17 -9.11 8.05 -10.49
CA PRO A 17 -9.94 7.04 -11.13
C PRO A 17 -9.16 5.73 -11.35
N PRO A 18 -9.85 4.58 -11.53
CA PRO A 18 -9.20 3.30 -11.80
C PRO A 18 -8.22 3.41 -12.98
N GLY A 19 -6.97 3.01 -12.77
CA GLY A 19 -5.94 3.09 -13.81
C GLY A 19 -5.09 4.35 -13.80
N SER A 20 -5.44 5.38 -13.00
CA SER A 20 -4.71 6.66 -13.00
C SER A 20 -3.38 6.62 -12.26
N SER A 21 -3.19 5.64 -11.39
CA SER A 21 -2.00 5.48 -10.55
C SER A 21 -1.45 4.05 -10.63
N LEU A 22 -0.23 3.84 -10.17
CA LEU A 22 0.47 2.55 -10.23
C LEU A 22 1.05 2.20 -8.86
N ILE A 23 0.71 1.01 -8.38
CA ILE A 23 1.34 0.40 -7.22
C ILE A 23 2.36 -0.64 -7.69
N GLU A 24 3.53 -0.56 -7.11
CA GLU A 24 4.63 -1.50 -7.33
C GLU A 24 5.10 -2.04 -5.99
N VAL A 25 5.12 -3.37 -5.87
CA VAL A 25 5.60 -4.06 -4.67
C VAL A 25 6.78 -4.93 -5.06
N ASP A 26 7.95 -4.56 -4.56
CA ASP A 26 9.18 -5.33 -4.69
C ASP A 26 9.43 -6.12 -3.42
N LEU A 27 9.65 -7.44 -3.56
CA LEU A 27 10.09 -8.32 -2.49
C LEU A 27 11.55 -8.72 -2.74
N ILE A 28 12.41 -8.27 -1.84
CA ILE A 28 13.86 -8.43 -1.94
C ILE A 28 14.30 -9.32 -0.78
N GLU A 29 14.83 -10.49 -1.10
CA GLU A 29 15.40 -11.41 -0.12
C GLU A 29 16.55 -10.74 0.65
N GLN A 30 16.56 -10.91 1.97
CA GLN A 30 17.60 -10.45 2.89
C GLN A 30 18.00 -11.61 3.81
N PRO A 31 19.22 -11.61 4.38
CA PRO A 31 19.67 -12.70 5.26
C PRO A 31 18.74 -12.98 6.45
N ASP A 32 18.03 -11.96 6.94
CA ASP A 32 17.16 -11.99 8.11
C ASP A 32 15.66 -11.86 7.77
N GLY A 33 15.28 -11.94 6.50
CA GLY A 33 13.88 -11.87 6.08
C GLY A 33 13.68 -11.39 4.65
N THR A 34 12.63 -10.61 4.44
CA THR A 34 12.31 -10.02 3.14
C THR A 34 12.08 -8.52 3.31
N LEU A 35 12.87 -7.73 2.60
CA LEU A 35 12.61 -6.30 2.47
C LEU A 35 11.49 -6.12 1.45
N LEU A 36 10.36 -5.58 1.90
CA LEU A 36 9.29 -5.12 1.03
C LEU A 36 9.49 -3.64 0.75
N ARG A 37 9.53 -3.27 -0.53
CA ARG A 37 9.48 -1.87 -0.98
C ARG A 37 8.21 -1.65 -1.77
N LEU A 38 7.40 -0.68 -1.32
CA LEU A 38 6.19 -0.24 -2.01
C LEU A 38 6.42 1.14 -2.60
N THR A 39 6.13 1.29 -3.89
CA THR A 39 6.11 2.59 -4.57
C THR A 39 4.72 2.83 -5.14
N HIS A 40 4.11 3.97 -4.82
CA HIS A 40 2.84 4.40 -5.39
C HIS A 40 3.07 5.68 -6.21
N THR A 41 2.92 5.59 -7.52
CA THR A 41 3.13 6.71 -8.47
C THR A 41 1.82 7.10 -9.16
N GLY A 42 1.79 8.29 -9.77
CA GLY A 42 0.61 8.79 -10.49
C GLY A 42 -0.45 9.46 -9.62
N LEU A 43 -0.17 9.69 -8.33
CA LEU A 43 -1.04 10.48 -7.47
C LEU A 43 -1.03 11.97 -7.90
N PRO A 44 -2.20 12.61 -8.04
CA PRO A 44 -2.32 13.86 -8.79
C PRO A 44 -1.88 15.12 -8.03
N ASN A 45 -1.84 15.06 -6.69
CA ASN A 45 -1.52 16.21 -5.85
C ASN A 45 -0.99 15.80 -4.47
N ALA A 46 -0.48 16.77 -3.72
CA ALA A 46 0.15 16.54 -2.42
C ALA A 46 -0.81 15.99 -1.36
N GLU A 47 -2.09 16.37 -1.40
CA GLU A 47 -3.11 15.87 -0.48
C GLU A 47 -3.33 14.37 -0.69
N GLN A 48 -3.48 13.94 -1.94
CA GLN A 48 -3.58 12.52 -2.28
C GLN A 48 -2.29 11.77 -1.91
N CYS A 49 -1.11 12.34 -2.16
CA CYS A 49 0.15 11.73 -1.71
C CYS A 49 0.19 11.52 -0.19
N ALA A 50 -0.23 12.52 0.60
CA ALA A 50 -0.24 12.43 2.05
C ALA A 50 -1.23 11.39 2.57
N GLY A 51 -2.48 11.40 2.07
CA GLY A 51 -3.49 10.42 2.47
C GLY A 51 -3.11 8.98 2.13
N HIS A 52 -2.56 8.75 0.93
CA HIS A 52 -2.07 7.42 0.55
C HIS A 52 -0.84 7.00 1.36
N ALA A 53 0.05 7.93 1.73
CA ALA A 53 1.18 7.62 2.59
C ALA A 53 0.72 7.18 3.99
N GLU A 54 -0.27 7.85 4.58
CA GLU A 54 -0.87 7.44 5.86
C GLU A 54 -1.55 6.07 5.77
N GLY A 55 -2.35 5.85 4.71
CA GLY A 55 -2.97 4.56 4.43
C GLY A 55 -1.94 3.43 4.31
N TRP A 56 -0.88 3.64 3.53
CA TRP A 56 0.17 2.63 3.38
C TRP A 56 0.93 2.38 4.66
N ALA A 57 1.23 3.41 5.46
CA ALA A 57 1.88 3.23 6.76
C ALA A 57 1.05 2.33 7.68
N HIS A 58 -0.28 2.54 7.74
CA HIS A 58 -1.20 1.70 8.50
C HIS A 58 -1.20 0.25 8.03
N TYR A 59 -1.42 0.02 6.73
CA TYR A 59 -1.54 -1.35 6.20
C TYR A 59 -0.22 -2.12 6.19
N LEU A 60 0.92 -1.44 5.97
CA LEU A 60 2.24 -2.07 6.09
C LEU A 60 2.58 -2.42 7.54
N GLY A 61 2.17 -1.59 8.51
CA GLY A 61 2.29 -1.91 9.93
C GLY A 61 1.51 -3.18 10.30
N ARG A 62 0.24 -3.27 9.87
CA ARG A 62 -0.59 -4.47 10.09
C ARG A 62 -0.01 -5.71 9.40
N LEU A 63 0.54 -5.56 8.20
CA LEU A 63 1.24 -6.65 7.49
C LEU A 63 2.46 -7.13 8.27
N ALA A 64 3.24 -6.22 8.88
CA ALA A 64 4.40 -6.58 9.67
C ALA A 64 4.04 -7.42 10.90
N GLU A 65 2.92 -7.13 11.56
CA GLU A 65 2.41 -7.95 12.68
C GLU A 65 2.12 -9.39 12.23
N VAL A 66 1.41 -9.54 11.12
CA VAL A 66 1.08 -10.86 10.55
C VAL A 66 2.33 -11.60 10.10
N ALA A 67 3.25 -10.92 9.42
CA ALA A 67 4.52 -11.50 8.97
C ALA A 67 5.37 -12.00 10.14
N ALA A 68 5.26 -11.37 11.31
CA ALA A 68 5.91 -11.81 12.54
C ALA A 68 5.11 -12.85 13.35
N GLY A 69 4.03 -13.40 12.77
CA GLY A 69 3.20 -14.44 13.38
C GLY A 69 2.23 -13.94 14.45
N ARG A 70 1.94 -12.63 14.51
CA ARG A 70 1.00 -12.02 15.44
C ARG A 70 -0.33 -11.69 14.76
N GLU A 71 -1.38 -11.51 15.55
CA GLU A 71 -2.68 -11.05 15.07
C GLU A 71 -2.78 -9.52 15.21
N PRO A 72 -3.00 -8.76 14.12
CA PRO A 72 -3.13 -7.29 14.18
C PRO A 72 -4.46 -6.81 14.79
N GLY A 73 -5.36 -7.72 15.16
CA GLY A 73 -6.72 -7.40 15.64
C GLY A 73 -7.64 -6.84 14.55
N PRO A 74 -8.81 -6.31 14.91
CA PRO A 74 -9.73 -5.64 13.98
C PRO A 74 -9.07 -4.46 13.26
N ASP A 75 -9.51 -4.17 12.04
CA ASP A 75 -9.04 -3.00 11.30
C ASP A 75 -9.99 -1.80 11.50
N PRO A 76 -9.58 -0.77 12.27
CA PRO A 76 -10.41 0.40 12.50
C PRO A 76 -10.57 1.28 11.25
N TRP A 77 -9.77 1.07 10.20
CA TRP A 77 -9.81 1.84 8.96
C TRP A 77 -10.52 1.10 7.83
N HIS A 78 -10.99 -0.13 8.11
CA HIS A 78 -11.77 -0.89 7.14
C HIS A 78 -13.06 -0.14 6.78
N GLY A 79 -13.33 0.01 5.48
CA GLY A 79 -14.51 0.71 4.98
C GLY A 79 -14.46 2.23 5.14
N ARG A 80 -13.28 2.79 5.39
CA ARG A 80 -13.05 4.22 5.35
C ARG A 80 -12.68 4.61 3.91
N ASP A 81 -13.59 5.31 3.25
CA ASP A 81 -13.38 5.90 1.92
C ASP A 81 -12.61 7.23 2.03
#